data_AF-A0A7J6W325-F1
#
_entry.id   AF-A0A7J6W325-F1
#
_cell.length_a   1.000
_cell.length_b   1.000
_cell.length_c   1.000
_cell.angle_alpha   90.00
_cell.angle_beta   90.00
_cell.angle_gamma   90.00
#
_symmetry.space_group_name_H-M   'P 1'
#
loop_
_entity.id
_entity.type
_entity.pdbx_description
1 polymer ?
#
loop_
_entity_poly.entity_id
_entity_poly.type
_entity_poly.pdbx_seq_one_letter_code
_entity_poly.pdbx_strand_id
1 'polypeptide(L)'
;MGNCQAAEVTTVVIIHPGNKIERIYWATTANQIMNSNPGHYVAHLLTSLTLKSHDDGKPLKQLKLLRPDDTLLIGQVYRLISFE
;
A
#
# COMPACT_ATOMS: atom_id res chain seq x y z
N MET A 1 25.72 7.65 5.25
CA MET A 1 24.66 7.01 4.43
C MET A 1 23.49 6.72 5.35
N GLY A 2 22.59 7.68 5.53
CA GLY A 2 21.42 7.54 6.42
C GLY A 2 20.23 6.99 5.64
N ASN A 3 19.60 5.95 6.16
CA ASN A 3 18.43 5.33 5.54
C ASN A 3 17.26 6.35 5.50
N CYS A 4 16.82 6.72 4.30
CA CYS A 4 15.64 7.54 4.05
C CYS A 4 14.31 6.83 4.39
N GLN A 5 14.33 5.84 5.28
CA GLN A 5 13.14 5.11 5.71
C GLN A 5 12.30 5.91 6.71
N ALA A 6 12.87 6.93 7.38
CA ALA A 6 12.15 7.76 8.35
C ALA A 6 10.99 8.56 7.72
N ALA A 7 11.13 8.97 6.45
CA ALA A 7 10.10 9.72 5.75
C ALA A 7 8.83 8.88 5.48
N GLU A 8 8.98 7.56 5.35
CA GLU A 8 7.85 6.66 5.05
C GLU A 8 7.00 6.37 6.30
N VAL A 9 7.58 6.46 7.50
CA VAL A 9 6.89 6.18 8.77
C VAL A 9 5.81 7.22 9.10
N THR A 10 5.89 8.42 8.50
CA THR A 10 4.96 9.53 8.77
C THR A 10 4.00 9.79 7.61
N THR A 11 3.85 8.83 6.69
CA THR A 11 2.95 8.97 5.53
C THR A 11 2.17 7.72 5.25
N VAL A 12 0.96 7.89 4.73
CA VAL A 12 0.30 6.86 3.94
C VAL A 12 0.95 6.86 2.56
N VAL A 13 1.49 5.73 2.13
CA VAL A 13 2.06 5.58 0.78
C VAL A 13 1.05 4.82 -0.09
N ILE A 14 0.70 5.36 -1.25
CA ILE A 14 -0.18 4.70 -2.22
C ILE A 14 0.58 4.52 -3.53
N ILE A 15 0.72 3.27 -3.96
CA ILE A 15 1.37 2.90 -5.22
C ILE A 15 0.30 2.73 -6.28
N HIS A 16 0.35 3.58 -7.31
CA HIS A 16 -0.52 3.55 -8.47
C HIS A 16 -0.03 2.54 -9.52
N PRO A 17 -0.90 2.13 -10.48
CA PRO A 17 -0.44 1.45 -11.69
C PRO A 17 0.62 2.30 -12.40
N GLY A 18 1.64 1.67 -12.98
CA GLY A 18 2.78 2.38 -13.56
C GLY A 18 3.81 2.90 -12.55
N ASN A 19 3.76 2.43 -11.29
CA ASN A 19 4.73 2.74 -10.22
C ASN A 19 4.79 4.21 -9.79
N LYS A 20 3.76 5.00 -10.09
CA LYS A 20 3.61 6.34 -9.50
C LYS A 20 3.34 6.20 -8.00
N ILE A 21 4.04 6.97 -7.18
CA ILE A 21 3.90 6.96 -5.72
C ILE A 21 3.21 8.24 -5.27
N GLU A 22 2.11 8.09 -4.55
CA GLU A 22 1.40 9.16 -3.85
C GLU A 22 1.67 9.04 -2.35
N ARG A 23 1.84 10.19 -1.68
CA ARG A 23 2.08 10.27 -0.23
C ARG A 23 1.06 11.20 0.39
N ILE A 24 0.33 10.69 1.38
CA ILE A 24 -0.72 11.43 2.08
C ILE A 24 -0.32 11.55 3.55
N TYR A 25 -0.54 12.73 4.11
CA TYR A 25 -0.15 13.09 5.49
C TYR A 25 -1.37 13.27 6.41
N TRP A 26 -2.54 12.78 5.99
CA TRP A 26 -3.79 12.84 6.74
C TRP A 26 -4.51 11.48 6.73
N ALA A 27 -5.45 11.30 7.67
CA ALA A 27 -6.31 10.12 7.71
C ALA A 27 -7.32 10.15 6.56
N THR A 28 -7.39 9.06 5.79
CA THR A 28 -8.30 8.90 4.63
C THR A 28 -8.85 7.49 4.59
N THR A 29 -10.02 7.29 4.00
CA THR A 29 -10.61 5.96 3.82
C THR A 29 -10.29 5.37 2.45
N ALA A 30 -10.36 4.04 2.33
CA ALA A 30 -10.21 3.37 1.05
C ALA A 30 -11.25 3.88 0.04
N ASN A 31 -12.49 4.14 0.46
CA ASN A 31 -13.53 4.69 -0.39
C ASN A 31 -13.15 6.05 -1.01
N GLN A 32 -12.56 6.96 -0.23
CA GLN A 32 -12.12 8.26 -0.76
C GLN A 32 -11.07 8.11 -1.87
N ILE A 33 -10.15 7.16 -1.69
CA ILE A 33 -9.13 6.85 -2.70
C ILE A 33 -9.76 6.19 -3.92
N MET A 34 -10.66 5.21 -3.74
CA MET A 34 -11.35 4.53 -4.85
C MET A 34 -12.20 5.50 -5.69
N ASN A 35 -12.88 6.47 -5.07
CA ASN A 35 -13.66 7.48 -5.77
C ASN A 35 -12.79 8.40 -6.65
N SER A 36 -11.54 8.66 -6.24
CA SER A 36 -10.58 9.45 -7.01
C SER A 36 -9.85 8.64 -8.09
N ASN A 37 -9.99 7.30 -8.06
CA ASN A 37 -9.32 6.37 -8.96
C ASN A 37 -10.32 5.33 -9.48
N PRO A 38 -11.22 5.70 -10.42
CA PRO A 38 -12.21 4.78 -10.96
C PRO A 38 -11.59 3.50 -11.52
N GLY A 39 -12.26 2.36 -11.33
CA GLY A 39 -11.78 1.04 -11.77
C GLY A 39 -10.69 0.42 -10.89
N HIS A 40 -10.26 1.10 -9.82
CA HIS A 40 -9.23 0.62 -8.92
C HIS A 40 -9.74 0.39 -7.51
N TYR A 41 -9.17 -0.62 -6.86
CA TYR A 41 -9.37 -0.94 -5.45
C TYR A 41 -8.08 -0.72 -4.67
N VAL A 42 -8.21 -0.46 -3.37
CA VAL A 42 -7.07 -0.27 -2.48
C VAL A 42 -6.72 -1.59 -1.78
N ALA A 43 -5.47 -2.01 -1.87
CA ALA A 43 -4.94 -3.15 -1.12
C ALA A 43 -3.79 -2.72 -0.21
N HIS A 44 -3.76 -3.24 1.01
CA HIS A 44 -2.66 -3.06 1.95
C HIS A 44 -1.52 -4.03 1.63
N LEU A 45 -0.31 -3.50 1.44
CA LEU A 45 0.90 -4.28 1.17
C LEU A 45 1.53 -4.75 2.48
N LEU A 46 1.23 -5.99 2.83
CA LEU A 46 1.81 -6.67 3.99
C LEU A 46 3.12 -7.33 3.55
N THR A 47 4.24 -6.82 4.07
CA THR A 47 5.55 -7.47 3.87
C THR A 47 5.81 -8.40 5.04
N SER A 48 5.75 -9.71 4.80
CA SER A 48 6.14 -10.69 5.81
C SER A 48 7.60 -11.07 5.61
N LEU A 49 8.44 -10.73 6.58
CA LEU A 49 9.86 -11.13 6.61
C LEU A 49 10.04 -12.57 7.10
N THR A 50 9.03 -13.13 7.77
CA THR A 50 9.05 -14.49 8.34
C THR A 50 8.58 -15.54 7.34
N LEU A 51 7.75 -15.14 6.38
CA LEU A 51 7.30 -15.98 5.28
C LEU A 51 8.26 -15.76 4.11
N LYS A 52 9.22 -16.66 3.93
CA LYS A 52 10.05 -16.71 2.72
C LYS A 52 9.32 -17.53 1.67
N SER A 53 9.27 -17.04 0.43
CA SER A 53 8.81 -17.87 -0.69
C SER A 53 9.69 -19.13 -0.77
N HIS A 54 9.05 -20.30 -0.92
CA HIS A 54 9.72 -21.60 -1.05
C HIS A 54 10.73 -21.63 -2.22
N ASP A 55 10.57 -20.73 -3.18
CA ASP A 55 11.31 -20.73 -4.45
C ASP A 55 12.55 -19.81 -4.47
N ASP A 56 12.72 -18.88 -3.52
CA ASP A 56 13.71 -17.80 -3.75
C ASP A 56 14.20 -17.04 -2.49
N GLY A 57 13.75 -17.40 -1.29
CA GLY A 57 14.15 -16.71 -0.05
C GLY A 57 13.73 -15.24 0.05
N LYS A 58 13.02 -14.71 -0.95
CA LYS A 58 12.51 -13.34 -1.00
C LYS A 58 11.35 -13.19 -0.01
N PRO A 59 11.23 -12.02 0.67
CA PRO A 59 10.10 -11.73 1.54
C PRO A 59 8.79 -11.85 0.76
N LEU A 60 7.85 -12.62 1.29
CA LEU A 60 6.52 -12.72 0.71
C LEU A 60 5.80 -11.38 0.86
N LYS A 61 5.42 -10.81 -0.29
CA LYS A 61 4.57 -9.63 -0.37
C LYS A 61 3.12 -10.08 -0.49
N GLN A 62 2.38 -10.02 0.60
CA GLN A 62 0.96 -10.32 0.63
C GLN A 62 0.16 -9.03 0.44
N LEU A 63 -0.91 -9.09 -0.34
CA LEU A 63 -1.86 -7.99 -0.47
C LEU A 63 -3.15 -8.35 0.26
N LYS A 64 -3.62 -7.44 1.10
CA LYS A 64 -4.95 -7.52 1.71
C LYS A 64 -5.85 -6.47 1.07
N LEU A 65 -6.85 -6.91 0.31
CA LEU A 65 -7.87 -6.00 -0.23
C LEU A 65 -8.62 -5.32 0.91
N LEU A 66 -8.74 -4.00 0.85
CA LEU A 66 -9.47 -3.22 1.84
C LEU A 66 -10.95 -3.12 1.49
N ARG A 67 -11.78 -3.04 2.53
CA ARG A 67 -13.18 -2.63 2.39
C ARG A 67 -13.25 -1.11 2.21
N PRO A 68 -14.32 -0.57 1.60
CA PRO A 68 -14.48 0.88 1.44
C PRO A 68 -14.34 1.69 2.74
N ASP A 69 -14.83 1.16 3.86
CA ASP A 69 -14.80 1.83 5.15
C ASP A 69 -13.46 1.69 5.91
N ASP A 70 -12.53 0.88 5.40
CA ASP A 70 -11.22 0.73 6.03
C ASP A 70 -10.41 2.04 5.89
N THR A 71 -9.75 2.45 6.97
CA THR A 71 -8.90 3.65 7.01
C THR A 71 -7.47 3.30 6.60
N LEU A 72 -6.85 4.15 5.79
CA LEU A 72 -5.43 4.04 5.46
C LEU A 72 -4.60 4.61 6.61
N LEU A 73 -3.76 3.77 7.21
CA LEU A 73 -2.96 4.08 8.37
C LEU A 73 -1.62 4.70 7.95
N ILE A 74 -1.21 5.73 8.68
CA ILE A 74 0.08 6.38 8.50
C ILE A 74 1.20 5.36 8.77
N GLY A 75 2.26 5.41 7.97
CA GLY A 75 3.38 4.48 8.04
C GLY A 75 3.11 3.14 7.37
N GLN A 76 1.99 3.00 6.65
CA GLN A 76 1.65 1.81 5.89
C GLN A 76 1.67 2.09 4.38
N VAL A 77 1.89 1.02 3.62
CA VAL A 77 2.00 1.06 2.16
C VAL A 77 0.80 0.37 1.54
N TYR A 78 0.10 1.07 0.67
CA TYR A 78 -1.06 0.61 -0.05
C TYR A 78 -0.77 0.60 -1.55
N ARG A 79 -1.53 -0.21 -2.30
CA ARG A 79 -1.43 -0.32 -3.75
C ARG A 79 -2.81 -0.28 -4.36
N LEU A 80 -2.93 0.47 -5.45
CA LEU A 80 -4.10 0.40 -6.32
C LEU A 80 -4.00 -0.83 -7.22
N ILE A 81 -5.07 -1.60 -7.26
CA ILE A 81 -5.19 -2.79 -8.10
C ILE A 81 -6.46 -2.69 -8.95
N SER A 82 -6.38 -3.12 -10.20
CA SER A 82 -7.53 -3.38 -11.07
C SER A 82 -7.62 -4.89 -11.34
N PHE A 83 -8.79 -5.35 -11.80
CA PHE A 83 -9.07 -6.76 -12.12
C PHE A 83 -9.29 -6.99 -13.62
N GLU A 84 -8.74 -6.09 -14.45
CA GLU A 84 -8.81 -6.16 -15.91
C GLU A 84 -7.80 -7.17 -16.49
#